data_AF-A0A7C8HE70-F1
#
_entry.id   AF-A0A7C8HE70-F1
#
_cell.length_a   1.000
_cell.length_b   1.000
_cell.length_c   1.000
_cell.angle_alpha   90.00
_cell.angle_beta   90.00
_cell.angle_gamma   90.00
#
_symmetry.space_group_name_H-M   'P 1'
#
loop_
_entity.id
_entity.type
_entity.pdbx_description
1 polymer ?
#
loop_
_entity_poly.entity_id
_entity_poly.type
_entity_poly.pdbx_seq_one_letter_code
_entity_poly.pdbx_strand_id
1 'polypeptide(L)' 'MNLQKIRTEKGYSIAKLSELSGVPKRTIEDMERREREGNPEGKISTIIKLAEALEVTLDELCLPKK' A
#
# COMPACT_ATOMS: atom_id res chain seq x y z
N MET A 1 -5.47 -5.32 4.82
CA MET A 1 -4.92 -4.46 3.75
C MET A 1 -4.50 -5.35 2.59
N ASN A 2 -4.52 -4.81 1.38
CA ASN A 2 -4.20 -5.52 0.13
C ASN A 2 -3.08 -4.80 -0.66
N LEU A 3 -2.17 -4.12 0.03
CA LEU A 3 -1.18 -3.23 -0.60
C LEU A 3 -0.27 -4.01 -1.54
N GLN A 4 0.33 -5.09 -1.04
CA GLN A 4 1.22 -5.92 -1.85
C GLN A 4 0.49 -6.48 -3.07
N LYS A 5 -0.74 -6.98 -2.87
CA LYS A 5 -1.56 -7.60 -3.92
C LYS A 5 -1.90 -6.60 -5.02
N ILE A 6 -2.51 -5.46 -4.68
CA ILE A 6 -2.91 -4.43 -5.65
C ILE A 6 -1.69 -3.89 -6.39
N ARG A 7 -0.58 -3.65 -5.68
CA ARG A 7 0.68 -3.22 -6.29
C ARG A 7 1.18 -4.23 -7.33
N THR A 8 1.17 -5.52 -7.01
CA THR A 8 1.61 -6.58 -7.94
C THR A 8 0.65 -6.76 -9.12
N GLU A 9 -0.66 -6.65 -8.90
CA GLU A 9 -1.67 -6.73 -9.96
C GLU A 9 -1.51 -5.57 -10.96
N LYS A 10 -1.12 -4.38 -10.48
CA LYS A 10 -0.78 -3.22 -11.32
C LYS A 10 0.63 -3.27 -11.93
N GLY A 11 1.43 -4.31 -11.62
CA GLY A 11 2.80 -4.44 -12.13
C GLY A 11 3.78 -3.41 -11.58
N TYR A 12 3.46 -2.77 -10.46
CA TYR A 12 4.34 -1.76 -9.85
C TYR A 12 5.41 -2.40 -8.97
N SER A 13 6.66 -1.96 -9.14
CA SER A 13 7.70 -2.22 -8.15
C SER A 13 7.53 -1.30 -6.93
N ILE A 14 8.14 -1.65 -5.80
CA ILE A 14 8.17 -0.78 -4.60
C ILE A 14 8.77 0.59 -4.96
N ALA A 15 9.80 0.60 -5.81
CA ALA A 15 10.41 1.83 -6.28
C ALA A 15 9.43 2.68 -7.11
N LYS A 16 8.68 2.04 -8.03
CA LYS A 16 7.69 2.74 -8.84
C LYS A 16 6.56 3.31 -7.99
N LEU A 17 6.06 2.55 -7.02
CA LEU A 17 5.02 3.02 -6.11
C LEU A 17 5.53 4.17 -5.21
N SER A 18 6.80 4.10 -4.79
CA SER A 18 7.44 5.17 -4.02
C SER A 18 7.52 6.49 -4.81
N GLU A 19 7.87 6.41 -6.09
CA GLU A 19 7.89 7.57 -6.98
C GLU A 19 6.48 8.16 -7.21
N LEU A 20 5.49 7.30 -7.43
CA LEU A 20 4.11 7.75 -7.69
C LEU A 20 3.43 8.34 -6.45
N SER A 21 3.61 7.72 -5.28
CA SER A 21 2.95 8.14 -4.03
C SER A 21 3.73 9.19 -3.24
N GLY A 22 5.01 9.42 -3.56
CA GLY A 22 5.93 10.21 -2.76
C GLY A 22 6.19 9.62 -1.36
N VAL A 23 5.79 8.36 -1.12
CA VAL A 23 6.04 7.64 0.13
C VAL A 23 7.40 6.94 0.04
N PRO A 24 8.29 7.03 1.04
CA PRO A 24 9.59 6.36 0.98
C PRO A 24 9.46 4.84 0.81
N LYS A 25 10.35 4.23 0.00
CA LYS A 25 10.41 2.78 -0.22
C LYS A 25 10.37 1.98 1.09
N ARG A 26 11.15 2.41 2.09
CA ARG A 26 11.19 1.80 3.42
C ARG A 26 9.84 1.78 4.12
N THR A 27 9.06 2.86 4.00
CA THR A 27 7.72 2.93 4.58
C THR A 27 6.80 1.94 3.89
N ILE A 28 6.87 1.83 2.57
CA ILE A 28 6.09 0.85 1.78
C ILE A 28 6.46 -0.58 2.19
N GLU A 29 7.75 -0.91 2.28
CA GLU A 29 8.25 -2.21 2.74
C GLU A 29 7.79 -2.54 4.17
N ASP A 30 7.87 -1.58 5.08
CA ASP A 30 7.41 -1.73 6.46
C ASP A 30 5.89 -1.98 6.52
N MET A 31 5.10 -1.32 5.67
CA MET A 31 3.65 -1.57 5.56
C MET A 31 3.36 -2.96 4.99
N GLU A 32 4.03 -3.39 3.93
CA GLU A 32 3.85 -4.76 3.37
C GLU A 32 4.31 -5.85 4.36
N ARG A 33 5.32 -5.57 5.18
CA ARG A 33 5.73 -6.47 6.27
C ARG A 33 4.63 -6.58 7.33
N ARG A 34 4.16 -5.44 7.86
CA ARG A 34 3.10 -5.40 8.88
C ARG A 34 1.78 -6.00 8.40
N GLU A 35 1.44 -5.79 7.13
CA GLU A 35 0.33 -6.45 6.45
C GLU A 35 0.43 -7.99 6.55
N ARG A 36 1.61 -8.56 6.29
CA ARG A 36 1.86 -10.01 6.41
C ARG A 36 1.83 -10.51 7.85
N GLU A 37 2.21 -9.67 8.81
CA GLU A 37 2.14 -9.96 10.25
C GLU A 37 0.71 -9.90 10.81
N GLY A 38 -0.28 -9.55 9.97
CA GLY A 38 -1.68 -9.46 10.37
C GLY A 38 -2.03 -8.16 11.11
N ASN A 39 -1.11 -7.19 11.16
CA ASN A 39 -1.33 -5.88 11.77
C ASN A 39 -1.15 -4.74 10.76
N PRO A 40 -2.07 -4.54 9.81
CA PRO A 40 -1.96 -3.51 8.79
C PRO A 40 -2.22 -2.11 9.36
N GLU A 41 -1.24 -1.58 10.07
CA GLU A 41 -1.25 -0.22 10.62
C GLU A 41 -0.45 0.75 9.74
N GLY A 42 -1.01 1.95 9.59
CA GLY A 42 -0.39 3.04 8.85
C GLY A 42 -1.07 4.35 9.19
N LYS A 43 -0.34 5.46 9.00
CA LYS A 43 -0.95 6.77 9.08
C LYS A 43 -1.95 6.90 7.93
N ILE A 44 -3.17 7.37 8.22
CA ILE A 44 -4.21 7.62 7.22
C ILE A 44 -3.68 8.45 6.05
N SER A 45 -2.85 9.47 6.34
CA SER A 45 -2.19 10.30 5.32
C SER A 45 -1.32 9.51 4.34
N THR A 46 -0.67 8.42 4.80
CA THR A 46 0.15 7.56 3.94
C THR A 46 -0.73 6.62 3.13
N ILE A 47 -1.79 6.08 3.75
CA ILE A 47 -2.75 5.19 3.08
C ILE A 47 -3.45 5.94 1.94
N ILE A 48 -3.85 7.19 2.16
CA ILE A 48 -4.44 8.06 1.11
C ILE A 48 -3.48 8.21 -0.06
N LYS A 49 -2.22 8.59 0.18
CA LYS A 49 -1.22 8.75 -0.90
C LYS A 49 -1.00 7.47 -1.70
N LEU A 50 -1.03 6.32 -1.03
CA LEU A 50 -0.89 5.03 -1.70
C LEU A 50 -2.13 4.67 -2.49
N ALA A 51 -3.32 4.91 -1.95
CA ALA A 51 -4.59 4.67 -2.63
C ALA A 51 -4.70 5.54 -3.89
N GLU A 52 -4.35 6.83 -3.81
CA GLU A 52 -4.27 7.74 -4.95
C GLU A 52 -3.25 7.26 -6.00
N ALA A 53 -2.03 6.91 -5.58
CA ALA A 53 -1.00 6.41 -6.49
C ALA A 53 -1.32 5.05 -7.12
N LEU A 54 -2.12 4.23 -6.43
CA LEU A 54 -2.63 2.96 -6.93
C LEU A 54 -3.96 3.13 -7.66
N GLU A 55 -4.54 4.32 -7.74
CA GLU A 55 -5.87 4.60 -8.31
C GLU A 55 -6.94 3.61 -7.81
N VAL A 56 -6.95 3.37 -6.50
CA VAL A 56 -7.94 2.53 -5.82
C VAL A 56 -8.58 3.32 -4.69
N THR A 57 -9.72 2.85 -4.21
CA THR A 57 -10.35 3.41 -3.01
C THR A 57 -9.60 2.98 -1.74
N LEU A 58 -9.75 3.78 -0.67
CA LEU A 58 -9.24 3.42 0.66
C LEU A 58 -9.82 2.09 1.14
N ASP A 59 -11.10 1.85 0.84
CA ASP A 59 -11.79 0.61 1.17
C ASP A 59 -11.14 -0.58 0.47
N GLU A 60 -10.93 -0.53 -0.85
CA GLU A 60 -10.23 -1.58 -1.60
C GLU A 60 -8.84 -1.88 -1.04
N LEU A 61 -8.12 -0.83 -0.66
CA LEU A 61 -6.79 -0.96 -0.08
C LEU A 61 -6.85 -1.60 1.33
N CYS A 62 -7.80 -1.21 2.17
CA CYS A 62 -7.88 -1.61 3.58
C CYS A 62 -8.67 -2.90 3.83
N LEU A 63 -9.56 -3.32 2.91
CA LEU A 63 -10.48 -4.44 3.08
C LEU A 63 -9.73 -5.72 3.53
N PRO A 64 -10.09 -6.31 4.68
CA PRO A 64 -9.56 -7.60 5.08
C PRO A 64 -10.03 -8.68 4.10
N LYS A 65 -9.14 -9.62 3.76
CA LYS A 65 -9.54 -10.82 3.00
C LYS A 65 -10.61 -11.55 3.82
N LYS A 66 -11.80 -11.74 3.23
CA LYS A 66 -12.80 -12.70 3.72
C LYS A 66 -12.30 -14.13 3.55
#